data_AF-A0A2W4SD83-F1
#
_entry.id   AF-A0A2W4SD83-F1
#
_cell.length_a   1.000
_cell.length_b   1.000
_cell.length_c   1.000
_cell.angle_alpha   90.00
_cell.angle_beta   90.00
_cell.angle_gamma   90.00
#
_symmetry.space_group_name_H-M   'P 1'
#
loop_
_entity.id
_entity.type
_entity.pdbx_description
1 polymer ?
#
loop_
_entity_poly.entity_id
_entity_poly.type
_entity_poly.pdbx_seq_one_letter_code
_entity_poly.pdbx_strand_id
1 'polypeptide(L)'
;MFLCKYCLEQFEDEHLAYVLIPESRMRHPAADAFAFKFCSRAHLVAFLQRITHQHQPYALTKVSGDRRETYPAAPPLELLHQMSQIA
;
A
#
# COMPACT_ATOMS: atom_id res chain seq x y z
N MET A 1 -0.19 0.86 16.25
CA MET A 1 1.08 1.45 15.77
C MET A 1 1.62 0.66 14.58
N PHE A 2 2.23 1.34 13.61
CA PHE A 2 2.88 0.71 12.46
C PHE A 2 4.18 1.43 12.05
N LEU A 3 5.05 0.74 11.30
CA LEU A 3 6.24 1.32 10.68
C LEU A 3 5.94 1.66 9.22
N CYS A 4 6.13 2.91 8.81
CA CYS A 4 5.95 3.30 7.42
C CYS A 4 7.03 2.65 6.54
N LYS A 5 6.62 1.92 5.50
CA LYS A 5 7.55 1.15 4.65
C LYS A 5 8.53 2.04 3.85
N TYR A 6 8.22 3.32 3.67
CA TYR A 6 9.05 4.26 2.93
C TYR A 6 9.99 5.08 3.82
N CYS A 7 9.45 5.87 4.77
CA CYS A 7 10.27 6.75 5.62
C CYS A 7 10.88 6.03 6.83
N LEU A 8 10.47 4.80 7.13
CA LEU A 8 10.98 3.98 8.23
C LEU A 8 10.73 4.59 9.63
N GLU A 9 9.79 5.52 9.74
CA GLU A 9 9.33 6.08 11.01
C GLU A 9 8.10 5.32 11.53
N GLN A 10 7.94 5.35 12.85
CA GLN A 10 6.83 4.71 13.56
C GLN A 10 5.67 5.70 13.73
N PHE A 11 4.46 5.24 13.44
CA PHE A 11 3.23 6.03 13.50
C PHE A 11 2.13 5.30 14.29
N GLU A 12 1.20 6.06 14.85
CA GLU A 12 -0.07 5.52 15.34
C GLU A 12 -0.97 5.05 14.18
N ASP A 13 -1.86 4.10 14.45
CA ASP A 13 -2.71 3.50 13.41
C ASP A 13 -3.68 4.52 12.78
N GLU A 14 -3.97 5.60 13.49
CA GLU A 14 -4.76 6.75 13.03
C GLU A 14 -4.13 7.46 11.82
N HIS A 15 -2.80 7.39 11.71
CA HIS A 15 -2.04 7.98 10.60
C HIS A 15 -1.88 7.02 9.41
N LEU A 16 -2.45 5.82 9.47
CA LEU A 16 -2.39 4.86 8.36
C LEU A 16 -3.21 5.39 7.19
N ALA A 17 -2.56 5.66 6.05
CA ALA A 17 -3.22 6.17 4.86
C ALA A 17 -3.38 5.09 3.77
N TYR A 18 -2.37 4.22 3.62
CA TYR A 18 -2.39 3.18 2.59
C TYR A 18 -1.77 1.87 3.09
N VAL A 19 -2.30 0.77 2.58
CA VAL A 19 -1.79 -0.59 2.80
C VAL A 19 -1.61 -1.26 1.45
N LEU A 20 -0.47 -1.91 1.26
CA LEU A 20 -0.13 -2.63 0.03
C LEU A 20 0.21 -4.08 0.40
N ILE A 21 -0.50 -5.06 -0.17
CA ILE A 21 -0.33 -6.48 0.13
C ILE A 21 -0.05 -7.25 -1.16
N PRO A 22 1.01 -8.08 -1.25
CA PRO A 22 1.20 -8.95 -2.40
C PRO A 22 -0.03 -9.84 -2.61
N GLU A 23 -0.54 -9.92 -3.84
CA GLU A 23 -1.75 -10.69 -4.15
C GLU A 23 -1.64 -12.16 -3.67
N SER A 24 -0.47 -12.77 -3.88
CA SER A 24 -0.18 -14.15 -3.46
C SER A 24 -0.26 -14.38 -1.95
N ARG A 25 -0.25 -13.31 -1.15
CA ARG A 25 -0.30 -13.35 0.32
C ARG A 25 -1.67 -12.97 0.88
N MET A 26 -2.62 -12.50 0.07
CA MET A 26 -3.93 -12.04 0.55
C MET A 26 -4.75 -13.12 1.26
N ARG A 27 -4.63 -14.38 0.82
CA ARG A 27 -5.34 -15.52 1.44
C ARG A 27 -4.59 -16.15 2.61
N HIS A 28 -3.42 -15.62 2.96
CA HIS A 28 -2.63 -16.17 4.05
C HIS A 28 -3.25 -15.79 5.40
N PRO A 29 -3.32 -16.71 6.39
CA PRO A 29 -3.87 -16.40 7.72
C PRO A 29 -3.18 -15.21 8.41
N ALA A 30 -1.90 -15.00 8.10
CA ALA A 30 -1.09 -13.87 8.57
C ALA A 30 -0.88 -12.80 7.48
N ALA A 31 -1.85 -12.53 6.62
CA ALA A 31 -1.71 -11.57 5.51
C ALA A 31 -1.22 -10.18 5.96
N ASP A 32 -1.65 -9.71 7.14
CA ASP A 32 -1.25 -8.40 7.68
C ASP A 32 0.26 -8.31 7.98
N ALA A 33 0.92 -9.44 8.25
CA ALA A 33 2.38 -9.47 8.44
C ALA A 33 3.16 -9.21 7.15
N PHE A 34 2.54 -9.43 5.98
CA PHE A 34 3.11 -9.14 4.67
C PHE A 34 2.70 -7.75 4.14
N ALA A 35 1.91 -7.00 4.90
CA ALA A 35 1.38 -5.73 4.48
C ALA A 35 2.42 -4.62 4.60
N PHE A 36 2.62 -3.88 3.52
CA PHE A 36 3.38 -2.64 3.54
C PHE A 36 2.45 -1.48 3.86
N LYS A 37 2.72 -0.80 4.98
CA LYS A 37 1.90 0.28 5.50
C LYS A 37 2.56 1.63 5.20
N PHE A 38 1.77 2.63 4.83
CA PHE A 38 2.25 3.97 4.45
C PHE A 38 1.44 5.06 5.16
N CYS A 39 2.14 6.05 5.69
CA CYS A 39 1.51 7.20 6.36
C CYS A 39 1.02 8.29 5.40
N SER A 40 1.40 8.25 4.11
CA SER A 40 0.99 9.26 3.13
C SER A 40 0.99 8.73 1.70
N ARG A 41 0.26 9.43 0.82
CA ARG A 41 0.24 9.14 -0.62
C ARG A 41 1.63 9.32 -1.24
N ALA A 42 2.36 10.36 -0.86
CA ALA A 42 3.69 10.64 -1.39
C ALA A 42 4.66 9.47 -1.11
N HIS A 43 4.59 8.89 0.08
CA HIS A 43 5.40 7.74 0.47
C HIS A 43 5.03 6.47 -0.29
N LEU A 44 3.74 6.21 -0.50
CA LEU A 44 3.28 5.11 -1.35
C LEU A 44 3.80 5.28 -2.79
N VAL A 45 3.61 6.45 -3.39
CA VAL A 45 4.02 6.75 -4.77
C VAL A 45 5.53 6.58 -4.94
N ALA A 46 6.33 7.14 -4.03
CA ALA A 46 7.77 7.01 -4.07
C ALA A 46 8.24 5.56 -3.89
N PHE A 47 7.53 4.76 -3.08
CA PHE A 47 7.79 3.33 -2.97
C PHE A 47 7.44 2.58 -4.27
N LEU A 48 6.25 2.80 -4.82
CA LEU A 48 5.83 2.17 -6.08
C LEU A 48 6.81 2.47 -7.21
N GLN A 49 7.29 3.71 -7.32
CA GLN A 49 8.34 4.12 -8.26
C GLN A 49 9.61 3.26 -8.16
N ARG A 50 10.06 2.94 -6.94
CA ARG A 50 11.25 2.09 -6.69
C ARG A 50 11.05 0.64 -7.11
N ILE A 51 9.81 0.14 -7.06
CA ILE A 51 9.48 -1.25 -7.36
C ILE A 51 8.76 -1.43 -8.71
N THR A 52 8.74 -0.41 -9.57
CA THR A 52 8.07 -0.43 -10.88
C THR A 52 8.49 -1.58 -11.79
N HIS A 53 9.74 -2.04 -11.68
CA HIS A 53 10.28 -3.16 -12.43
C HIS A 53 9.81 -4.53 -11.94
N GLN A 54 9.12 -4.60 -10.79
CA GLN A 54 8.60 -5.86 -10.28
C GLN A 54 7.28 -6.19 -10.97
N HIS A 55 7.16 -7.44 -11.42
CA HIS A 55 5.92 -7.96 -12.05
C HIS A 55 4.91 -8.50 -11.04
N GLN A 56 5.21 -8.47 -9.74
CA GLN A 56 4.31 -8.96 -8.69
C GLN A 56 3.09 -8.04 -8.56
N PRO A 57 1.85 -8.56 -8.66
CA PRO A 57 0.66 -7.79 -8.38
C PRO A 57 0.48 -7.53 -6.88
N TYR A 58 -0.03 -6.35 -6.55
CA TYR A 58 -0.37 -5.97 -5.20
C TYR A 58 -1.80 -5.45 -5.12
N ALA A 59 -2.52 -5.83 -4.08
CA ALA A 59 -3.75 -5.17 -3.69
C ALA A 59 -3.43 -3.91 -2.88
N LEU A 60 -4.04 -2.80 -3.27
CA LEU A 60 -3.90 -1.51 -2.60
C LEU A 60 -5.18 -1.22 -1.81
N THR A 61 -5.04 -0.93 -0.52
CA THR A 61 -6.12 -0.43 0.32
C THR A 61 -5.84 1.02 0.70
N LYS A 62 -6.78 1.92 0.40
CA LYS A 62 -6.80 3.29 0.91
C LYS A 62 -7.57 3.32 2.23
N VAL A 63 -7.03 4.04 3.21
CA VAL A 63 -7.61 4.21 4.54
C VAL A 63 -7.96 5.69 4.72
N SER A 64 -9.18 5.97 5.16
CA SER A 64 -9.69 7.33 5.38
C SER A 64 -10.66 7.34 6.55
N GLY A 65 -10.15 7.62 7.75
CA GLY A 65 -10.87 7.39 9.00
C GLY A 65 -11.22 5.91 9.15
N ASP A 66 -12.49 5.62 9.45
CA ASP A 66 -12.98 4.24 9.59
C ASP A 66 -13.21 3.53 8.24
N ARG A 67 -13.12 4.25 7.12
CA ARG A 67 -13.36 3.68 5.79
C ARG A 67 -12.08 3.07 5.22
N ARG A 68 -12.22 1.84 4.71
CA ARG A 68 -11.18 1.13 3.96
C ARG A 68 -11.73 0.76 2.59
N GLU A 69 -11.06 1.20 1.55
CA GLU A 69 -11.39 0.89 0.16
C GLU A 69 -10.24 0.09 -0.44
N THR A 70 -10.49 -1.13 -0.90
CA THR A 70 -9.48 -2.00 -1.49
C THR A 70 -9.69 -2.09 -3.00
N TYR A 71 -8.67 -1.70 -3.75
CA TYR A 71 -8.65 -1.77 -5.20
C TYR A 71 -8.20 -3.18 -5.67
N PRO A 72 -8.61 -3.61 -6.87
CA PRO A 72 -8.13 -4.85 -7.47
C PRO A 72 -6.60 -4.91 -7.51
N ALA A 73 -6.04 -6.12 -7.37
CA ALA A 73 -4.61 -6.30 -7.43
C ALA A 73 -4.08 -5.93 -8.82
N ALA A 74 -2.99 -5.15 -8.86
CA ALA A 74 -2.35 -4.76 -10.10
C ALA A 74 -0.82 -4.65 -9.91
N PRO A 75 -0.03 -4.74 -11.00
CA PRO A 75 1.41 -4.49 -10.95
C PRO A 75 1.74 -3.06 -10.47
N PRO A 76 2.94 -2.81 -9.91
CA PRO A 76 3.29 -1.52 -9.33
C PRO A 76 3.20 -0.34 -10.32
N LEU A 77 3.52 -0.57 -11.59
CA LEU A 77 3.38 0.45 -12.65
C LEU A 77 1.92 0.84 -12.87
N GLU A 78 1.01 -0.13 -12.92
CA GLU A 78 -0.42 0.15 -13.07
C GLU A 78 -1.00 0.83 -11.84
N LEU A 79 -0.61 0.40 -10.63
CA LEU A 79 -0.99 1.06 -9.38
C LEU A 79 -0.51 2.52 -9.36
N LEU A 80 0.70 2.79 -9.85
CA LEU A 80 1.23 4.14 -9.97
C LEU A 80 0.39 5.00 -10.93
N HIS A 81 -0.04 4.44 -12.06
CA HIS A 81 -0.97 5.11 -12.98
C HIS A 81 -2.33 5.37 -12.31
N GLN A 82 -2.91 4.41 -11.62
CA GLN A 82 -4.17 4.59 -10.87
C GLN A 82 -4.03 5.69 -9.80
N MET A 83 -2.90 5.77 -9.12
CA MET A 83 -2.61 6.83 -8.13
C MET A 83 -2.55 8.24 -8.72
N SER A 84 -2.34 8.41 -10.03
CA SER A 84 -2.46 9.70 -10.70
C SER A 84 -3.91 10.10 -11.00
N GLN A 85 -4.82 9.13 -11.06
CA GLN A 85 -6.23 9.32 -11.38
C GLN A 85 -7.11 9.48 -10.13
N ILE A 86 -6.65 8.93 -9.00
CA ILE A 86 -7.29 9.08 -7.70
C ILE A 86 -6.84 10.43 -7.11
N ALA A 87 -7.58 11.48 -7.46
CA ALA A 87 -7.46 12.83 -6.92
C ALA A 87 -8.15 12.94 -5.55
#